data_AF-A0A367ANP6-F1
#
_entry.id   AF-A0A367ANP6-F1
#
_cell.length_a   1.000
_cell.length_b   1.000
_cell.length_c   1.000
_cell.angle_alpha   90.00
_cell.angle_beta   90.00
_cell.angle_gamma   90.00
#
_symmetry.space_group_name_H-M   'P 1'
#
loop_
_entity.id
_entity.type
_entity.pdbx_description
1 polymer ?
#
loop_
_entity_poly.entity_id
_entity_poly.type
_entity_poly.pdbx_seq_one_letter_code
_entity_poly.pdbx_strand_id
1 'polypeptide(L)'
;MTVPGPARRDPRAPQPVHPPTTATDPDRFTGFLDHTTLTLTMDCTQADLLAALARQEPDGPYDEVVATYVHELAHTGQALGTTVGYYAWLLRSVQDDHVTRMLRWLVDAGLPIELPLLEYLPTVGADPDHGDPVLTGLLQGWQLAEAMAMELAGTPRAHLRAAMAFPVVATTWEQRWSRLQLGILELYERRGSRWPQEFVLALASEPVRPTPEAFEALLVALPSAYAYTVAGVMESAALAIEAYPDDEETLRPVLDGGAGIEGGEEIELYLLLERTRRTYPGLTTASLLATHLAACDVALNPPCLPIHRLDRRGVDLRELHPVGRVVEIWNALGDAVRPAADLDDAARCADDICAALGWTPVTAVLERAARSYRRDGTDPRGRAFATAMHGRLGYRPLLHDARVPLRGTGPLAEAYRSQLRPAFWSFTDQWLPGTADHERTDALTLTTLRSAWTRTMVRGGEATLRVPVPMTPAALDSYAVRLAVALSTEVGKRLRPPEVANPLGS
;
A
#
# COMPACT_ATOMS: atom_id res chain seq x y z
N MET A 1 -7.56 0.90 55.81
CA MET A 1 -7.94 1.44 54.48
C MET A 1 -6.94 0.91 53.47
N THR A 2 -7.30 -0.14 52.75
CA THR A 2 -6.50 -0.77 51.71
C THR A 2 -6.91 -0.19 50.36
N VAL A 3 -5.95 0.40 49.66
CA VAL A 3 -6.11 0.92 48.29
C VAL A 3 -6.26 -0.26 47.33
N PRO A 4 -7.24 -0.28 46.41
CA PRO A 4 -7.36 -1.35 45.43
C PRO A 4 -6.26 -1.21 44.37
N GLY A 5 -5.58 -2.32 44.09
CA GLY A 5 -4.55 -2.39 43.05
C GLY A 5 -5.15 -2.29 41.63
N PRO A 6 -4.33 -1.94 40.63
CA PRO A 6 -4.80 -1.76 39.25
C PRO A 6 -5.34 -3.08 38.69
N ALA A 7 -6.52 -3.01 38.08
CA ALA A 7 -7.16 -4.14 37.43
C ALA A 7 -6.24 -4.71 36.34
N ARG A 8 -5.94 -6.02 36.42
CA ARG A 8 -5.30 -6.77 35.34
C ARG A 8 -6.20 -6.72 34.12
N ARG A 9 -5.75 -6.06 33.04
CA ARG A 9 -6.39 -6.14 31.72
C ARG A 9 -6.38 -7.59 31.24
N ASP A 10 -7.54 -8.08 30.83
CA ASP A 10 -7.70 -9.39 30.20
C ASP A 10 -6.99 -9.38 28.81
N PRO A 11 -5.99 -10.24 28.58
CA PRO A 11 -5.31 -10.34 27.29
C PRO A 11 -6.19 -10.88 26.15
N ARG A 12 -7.43 -11.30 26.43
CA ARG A 12 -8.40 -11.85 25.46
C ARG A 12 -9.50 -10.86 25.04
N ALA A 13 -9.49 -9.62 25.52
CA ALA A 13 -10.42 -8.62 25.03
C ALA A 13 -10.14 -8.35 23.54
N PRO A 14 -11.13 -8.48 22.62
CA PRO A 14 -10.94 -8.08 21.24
C PRO A 14 -10.55 -6.60 21.25
N GLN A 15 -9.33 -6.32 20.80
CA GLN A 15 -8.93 -4.93 20.62
C GLN A 15 -9.87 -4.33 19.58
N PRO A 16 -10.40 -3.12 19.81
CA PRO A 16 -11.03 -2.39 18.73
C PRO A 16 -10.04 -2.39 17.57
N VAL A 17 -10.51 -2.81 16.40
CA VAL A 17 -9.82 -2.50 15.14
C VAL A 17 -9.72 -0.99 15.17
N HIS A 18 -8.54 -0.48 15.53
CA HIS A 18 -8.28 0.93 15.40
C HIS A 18 -8.63 1.25 13.95
N PRO A 19 -9.53 2.21 13.67
CA PRO A 19 -9.51 2.81 12.35
C PRO A 19 -8.04 3.17 12.07
N PRO A 20 -7.57 3.15 10.81
CA PRO A 20 -6.36 3.91 10.50
C PRO A 20 -6.53 5.26 11.20
N THR A 21 -5.57 5.61 12.05
CA THR A 21 -5.56 6.89 12.76
C THR A 21 -5.43 7.97 11.70
N THR A 22 -6.58 8.33 11.14
CA THR A 22 -6.84 9.43 10.21
C THR A 22 -8.13 10.06 10.71
N ALA A 23 -8.05 10.63 11.91
CA ALA A 23 -9.03 11.57 12.46
C ALA A 23 -8.37 12.21 13.68
N THR A 24 -7.42 13.10 13.42
CA THR A 24 -7.30 14.34 14.20
C THR A 24 -8.68 14.96 14.24
N ASP A 25 -9.44 14.75 15.31
CA ASP A 25 -10.79 15.29 15.49
C ASP A 25 -11.82 14.78 14.44
N PRO A 26 -12.87 14.02 14.82
CA PRO A 26 -13.95 13.69 13.89
C PRO A 26 -14.65 14.93 13.28
N ASP A 27 -14.39 16.13 13.82
CA ASP A 27 -14.83 17.42 13.29
C ASP A 27 -13.89 18.02 12.20
N ARG A 28 -12.80 17.33 11.81
CA ARG A 28 -11.82 17.78 10.77
C ARG A 28 -11.59 16.76 9.63
N PHE A 29 -12.56 15.89 9.37
CA PHE A 29 -12.47 14.95 8.27
C PHE A 29 -12.64 15.67 6.91
N THR A 30 -11.64 15.64 6.02
CA THR A 30 -11.75 16.26 4.68
C THR A 30 -11.76 15.22 3.56
N GLY A 31 -10.96 14.15 3.68
CA GLY A 31 -10.97 13.00 2.77
C GLY A 31 -10.02 11.88 3.21
N PHE A 32 -10.17 10.68 2.63
CA PHE A 32 -9.19 9.59 2.73
C PHE A 32 -9.39 8.50 1.67
N LEU A 33 -8.30 7.83 1.31
CA LEU A 33 -8.29 6.60 0.51
C LEU A 33 -8.10 5.35 1.37
N ASP A 34 -9.04 4.42 1.32
CA ASP A 34 -8.82 3.05 1.76
C ASP A 34 -8.12 2.24 0.66
N HIS A 35 -6.82 1.98 0.84
CA HIS A 35 -5.99 1.19 -0.09
C HIS A 35 -6.47 -0.28 -0.29
N THR A 36 -7.27 -0.81 0.64
CA THR A 36 -7.81 -2.17 0.55
C THR A 36 -9.04 -2.21 -0.35
N THR A 37 -9.99 -1.31 -0.17
CA THR A 37 -11.20 -1.22 -1.02
C THR A 37 -10.95 -0.41 -2.29
N LEU A 38 -9.89 0.41 -2.31
CA LEU A 38 -9.66 1.52 -3.24
C LEU A 38 -10.85 2.48 -3.26
N THR A 39 -11.48 2.68 -2.11
CA THR A 39 -12.54 3.67 -1.91
C THR A 39 -11.90 5.00 -1.52
N LEU A 40 -12.19 6.03 -2.31
CA LEU A 40 -11.85 7.41 -1.98
C LEU A 40 -13.09 8.08 -1.37
N THR A 41 -12.95 8.55 -0.13
CA THR A 41 -14.01 9.26 0.60
C THR A 41 -13.68 10.74 0.68
N MET A 42 -14.65 11.59 0.36
CA MET A 42 -14.57 13.05 0.42
C MET A 42 -15.64 13.59 1.36
N ASP A 43 -15.30 14.57 2.20
CA ASP A 43 -16.26 15.32 3.01
C ASP A 43 -16.88 16.50 2.24
N CYS A 44 -17.39 16.21 1.05
CA CYS A 44 -18.15 17.17 0.25
C CYS A 44 -19.23 16.44 -0.55
N THR A 45 -20.18 17.19 -1.12
CA THR A 45 -21.07 16.61 -2.14
C THR A 45 -20.33 16.46 -3.46
N GLN A 46 -20.81 15.57 -4.33
CA GLN A 46 -20.26 15.47 -5.69
C GLN A 46 -20.41 16.80 -6.46
N ALA A 47 -21.53 17.50 -6.27
CA ALA A 47 -21.81 18.77 -6.95
C ALA A 47 -20.80 19.85 -6.53
N ASP A 48 -20.42 19.89 -5.25
CA ASP A 48 -19.43 20.83 -4.73
C ASP A 48 -18.05 20.58 -5.34
N LEU A 49 -17.60 19.32 -5.37
CA LEU A 49 -16.35 18.95 -6.02
C LEU A 49 -16.33 19.35 -7.51
N LEU A 50 -17.41 19.04 -8.25
CA LEU A 50 -17.50 19.40 -9.67
C LEU A 50 -17.47 20.92 -9.88
N ALA A 51 -18.15 21.68 -9.00
CA ALA A 51 -18.15 23.13 -9.06
C ALA A 51 -16.79 23.74 -8.71
N ALA A 52 -16.07 23.17 -7.74
CA ALA A 52 -14.71 23.55 -7.36
C ALA A 52 -13.73 23.31 -8.54
N LEU A 53 -13.74 22.09 -9.09
CA LEU A 53 -12.93 21.72 -10.26
C LEU A 53 -13.18 22.63 -11.47
N ALA A 54 -14.43 23.06 -11.69
CA ALA A 54 -14.77 23.95 -12.80
C ALA A 54 -14.26 25.38 -12.63
N ARG A 55 -14.03 25.84 -11.39
CA ARG A 55 -13.51 27.17 -11.08
C ARG A 55 -12.00 27.21 -10.92
N GLN A 56 -11.34 26.05 -10.82
CA GLN A 56 -9.90 25.97 -10.58
C GLN A 56 -9.11 26.64 -11.73
N GLU A 57 -8.22 27.57 -11.38
CA GLU A 57 -7.30 28.18 -12.34
C GLU A 57 -6.15 27.20 -12.70
N PRO A 58 -5.63 27.21 -13.94
CA PRO A 58 -4.60 26.26 -14.40
C PRO A 58 -3.31 26.25 -13.60
N ASP A 59 -2.81 27.42 -13.26
CA ASP A 59 -1.51 27.63 -12.64
C ASP A 59 -1.64 28.36 -11.29
N GLY A 60 -2.85 28.33 -10.72
CA GLY A 60 -3.13 28.90 -9.40
C GLY A 60 -3.14 27.83 -8.31
N PRO A 61 -3.01 28.25 -7.03
CA PRO A 61 -3.13 27.34 -5.89
C PRO A 61 -4.48 26.62 -5.92
N TYR A 62 -4.53 25.41 -5.39
CA TYR A 62 -5.77 24.66 -5.30
C TYR A 62 -6.68 25.23 -4.21
N ASP A 63 -7.99 25.29 -4.48
CA ASP A 63 -8.94 25.43 -3.37
C ASP A 63 -8.93 24.17 -2.50
N GLU A 64 -9.36 24.28 -1.24
CA GLU A 64 -9.26 23.19 -0.25
C GLU A 64 -9.92 21.87 -0.71
N VAL A 65 -11.03 21.97 -1.45
CA VAL A 65 -11.76 20.79 -1.96
C VAL A 65 -10.96 20.13 -3.10
N VAL A 66 -10.40 20.93 -4.01
CA VAL A 66 -9.55 20.42 -5.11
C VAL A 66 -8.23 19.89 -4.57
N ALA A 67 -7.63 20.55 -3.58
CA ALA A 67 -6.41 20.13 -2.91
C ALA A 67 -6.57 18.75 -2.29
N THR A 68 -7.60 18.58 -1.44
CA THR A 68 -7.97 17.28 -0.84
C THR A 68 -8.21 16.20 -1.91
N TYR A 69 -8.94 16.54 -2.98
CA TYR A 69 -9.20 15.61 -4.07
C TYR A 69 -7.92 15.16 -4.79
N VAL A 70 -7.01 16.09 -5.07
CA VAL A 70 -5.72 15.83 -5.71
C VAL A 70 -4.84 14.96 -4.81
N HIS A 71 -4.79 15.26 -3.52
CA HIS A 71 -4.05 14.50 -2.51
C HIS A 71 -4.49 13.04 -2.46
N GLU A 72 -5.80 12.79 -2.34
CA GLU A 72 -6.32 11.42 -2.29
C GLU A 72 -6.21 10.66 -3.62
N LEU A 73 -6.27 11.37 -4.74
CA LEU A 73 -5.94 10.80 -6.04
C LEU A 73 -4.46 10.43 -6.16
N ALA A 74 -3.54 11.20 -5.57
CA ALA A 74 -2.13 10.87 -5.54
C ALA A 74 -1.92 9.54 -4.79
N HIS A 75 -2.57 9.35 -3.63
CA HIS A 75 -2.57 8.07 -2.90
C HIS A 75 -3.08 6.91 -3.76
N THR A 76 -4.16 7.13 -4.52
CA THR A 76 -4.74 6.10 -5.39
C THR A 76 -3.74 5.68 -6.45
N GLY A 77 -3.14 6.68 -7.07
CA GLY A 77 -2.10 6.50 -8.05
C GLY A 77 -0.89 5.76 -7.46
N GLN A 78 -0.46 6.11 -6.25
CA GLN A 78 0.68 5.47 -5.59
C GLN A 78 0.37 4.01 -5.26
N ALA A 79 -0.82 3.71 -4.74
CA ALA A 79 -1.25 2.35 -4.42
C ALA A 79 -1.34 1.44 -5.65
N LEU A 80 -1.82 1.96 -6.78
CA LEU A 80 -2.00 1.20 -8.02
C LEU A 80 -0.79 1.23 -8.96
N GLY A 81 0.02 2.28 -8.89
CA GLY A 81 1.02 2.63 -9.90
C GLY A 81 2.46 2.61 -9.43
N THR A 82 2.75 2.10 -8.23
CA THR A 82 4.12 1.90 -7.73
C THR A 82 4.40 0.42 -7.49
N THR A 83 5.68 0.03 -7.53
CA THR A 83 6.05 -1.37 -7.27
C THR A 83 5.72 -1.78 -5.84
N VAL A 84 5.88 -0.87 -4.85
CA VAL A 84 5.56 -1.18 -3.45
C VAL A 84 4.05 -1.33 -3.24
N GLY A 85 3.23 -0.48 -3.87
CA GLY A 85 1.76 -0.59 -3.81
C GLY A 85 1.27 -1.90 -4.42
N TYR A 86 1.78 -2.25 -5.59
CA TYR A 86 1.46 -3.52 -6.23
C TYR A 86 1.95 -4.72 -5.42
N TYR A 87 3.15 -4.65 -4.84
CA TYR A 87 3.69 -5.69 -3.97
C TYR A 87 2.86 -5.91 -2.71
N ALA A 88 2.37 -4.85 -2.07
CA ALA A 88 1.47 -4.96 -0.92
C ALA A 88 0.19 -5.72 -1.30
N TRP A 89 -0.36 -5.46 -2.49
CA TRP A 89 -1.50 -6.22 -3.00
C TRP A 89 -1.17 -7.70 -3.31
N LEU A 90 0.01 -7.98 -3.85
CA LEU A 90 0.49 -9.36 -4.06
C LEU A 90 0.55 -10.14 -2.73
N LEU A 91 1.05 -9.51 -1.67
CA LEU A 91 1.11 -10.12 -0.33
C LEU A 91 -0.30 -10.47 0.18
N ARG A 92 -1.28 -9.57 0.03
CA ARG A 92 -2.68 -9.85 0.39
C ARG A 92 -3.26 -11.01 -0.41
N SER A 93 -2.92 -11.10 -1.69
CA SER A 93 -3.37 -12.19 -2.56
C SER A 93 -2.81 -13.55 -2.13
N VAL A 94 -1.54 -13.60 -1.71
CA VAL A 94 -0.90 -14.80 -1.13
C VAL A 94 -1.57 -15.21 0.17
N GLN A 95 -1.92 -14.24 1.03
CA GLN A 95 -2.65 -14.52 2.27
C GLN A 95 -4.00 -15.19 1.99
N ASP A 96 -4.77 -14.66 1.04
CA ASP A 96 -6.08 -15.21 0.67
C ASP A 96 -5.98 -16.65 0.16
N ASP A 97 -4.98 -16.94 -0.66
CA ASP A 97 -4.77 -18.28 -1.22
C ASP A 97 -4.33 -19.28 -0.14
N HIS A 98 -3.44 -18.89 0.77
CA HIS A 98 -3.09 -19.74 1.92
C HIS A 98 -4.34 -20.07 2.76
N VAL A 99 -5.20 -19.10 3.05
CA VAL A 99 -6.45 -19.34 3.78
C VAL A 99 -7.37 -20.28 3.03
N THR A 100 -7.54 -20.07 1.72
CA THR A 100 -8.37 -20.94 0.89
C THR A 100 -7.85 -22.38 0.89
N ARG A 101 -6.53 -22.58 0.79
CA ARG A 101 -5.91 -23.91 0.85
C ARG A 101 -6.07 -24.56 2.23
N MET A 102 -5.94 -23.80 3.32
CA MET A 102 -6.16 -24.30 4.69
C MET A 102 -7.60 -24.77 4.89
N LEU A 103 -8.58 -24.01 4.38
CA LEU A 103 -10.00 -24.37 4.46
C LEU A 103 -10.33 -25.62 3.65
N ARG A 104 -9.80 -25.74 2.43
CA ARG A 104 -9.97 -26.95 1.62
C ARG A 104 -9.38 -28.17 2.30
N TRP A 105 -8.18 -28.03 2.88
CA TRP A 105 -7.56 -29.10 3.64
C TRP A 105 -8.43 -29.56 4.82
N LEU A 106 -9.01 -28.64 5.59
CA LEU A 106 -9.95 -28.98 6.67
C LEU A 106 -11.16 -29.75 6.18
N VAL A 107 -11.76 -29.30 5.06
CA VAL A 107 -12.92 -29.97 4.45
C VAL A 107 -12.56 -31.37 3.97
N ASP A 108 -11.43 -31.52 3.27
CA ASP A 108 -10.95 -32.80 2.74
C ASP A 108 -10.60 -33.78 3.87
N ALA A 109 -10.10 -33.28 5.00
CA ALA A 109 -9.82 -34.06 6.21
C ALA A 109 -11.08 -34.38 7.04
N GLY A 110 -12.25 -33.84 6.70
CA GLY A 110 -13.49 -34.03 7.45
C GLY A 110 -13.47 -33.37 8.84
N LEU A 111 -12.64 -32.33 9.02
CA LEU A 111 -12.48 -31.62 10.28
C LEU A 111 -13.38 -30.37 10.34
N PRO A 112 -13.86 -29.98 11.53
CA PRO A 112 -14.66 -28.77 11.68
C PRO A 112 -13.82 -27.52 11.39
N ILE A 113 -14.46 -26.48 10.88
CA ILE A 113 -13.84 -25.16 10.72
C ILE A 113 -14.10 -24.36 12.00
N GLU A 114 -13.09 -24.26 12.87
CA GLU A 114 -13.16 -23.45 14.09
C GLU A 114 -12.31 -22.16 13.96
N LEU A 115 -12.84 -21.06 14.51
CA LEU A 115 -12.17 -19.75 14.48
C LEU A 115 -11.74 -19.34 15.90
N PRO A 116 -10.61 -18.64 16.07
CA PRO A 116 -9.65 -18.23 15.03
C PRO A 116 -8.85 -19.40 14.43
N LEU A 117 -8.64 -19.42 13.11
CA LEU A 117 -7.82 -20.48 12.47
C LEU A 117 -6.37 -20.48 13.00
N LEU A 118 -5.84 -19.33 13.41
CA LEU A 118 -4.49 -19.23 13.99
C LEU A 118 -4.35 -19.99 15.32
N GLU A 119 -5.44 -20.16 16.05
CA GLU A 119 -5.44 -20.88 17.33
C GLU A 119 -5.82 -22.34 17.13
N TYR A 120 -6.77 -22.60 16.23
CA TYR A 120 -7.30 -23.93 15.95
C TYR A 120 -6.34 -24.82 15.15
N LEU A 121 -5.83 -24.35 14.01
CA LEU A 121 -5.03 -25.19 13.11
C LEU A 121 -3.75 -25.76 13.74
N PRO A 122 -3.04 -25.04 14.64
CA PRO A 122 -1.92 -25.62 15.38
C PRO A 122 -2.30 -26.79 16.31
N THR A 123 -3.51 -26.82 16.86
CA THR A 123 -3.95 -27.94 17.73
C THR A 123 -4.24 -29.18 16.91
N VAL A 124 -4.83 -29.01 15.73
CA VAL A 124 -5.03 -30.07 14.74
C VAL A 124 -3.69 -30.60 14.24
N GLY A 125 -2.74 -29.72 13.89
CA GLY A 125 -1.42 -30.11 13.41
C GLY A 125 -0.55 -30.83 14.45
N ALA A 126 -0.87 -30.71 15.74
CA ALA A 126 -0.19 -31.41 16.83
C ALA A 126 -0.76 -32.81 17.10
N ASP A 127 -1.93 -33.13 16.55
CA ASP A 127 -2.54 -34.46 16.62
C ASP A 127 -1.74 -35.45 15.75
N PRO A 128 -1.21 -36.55 16.29
CA PRO A 128 -0.50 -37.57 15.52
C PRO A 128 -1.32 -38.16 14.36
N ASP A 129 -2.65 -38.17 14.47
CA ASP A 129 -3.54 -38.74 13.47
C ASP A 129 -3.86 -37.75 12.32
N HIS A 130 -3.62 -36.44 12.53
CA HIS A 130 -3.98 -35.37 11.59
C HIS A 130 -2.84 -34.39 11.29
N GLY A 131 -1.64 -34.63 11.82
CA GLY A 131 -0.47 -33.79 11.65
C GLY A 131 0.01 -33.75 10.20
N ASP A 132 -0.12 -32.59 9.55
CA ASP A 132 0.28 -32.39 8.15
C ASP A 132 1.34 -31.28 8.00
N PRO A 133 2.54 -31.59 7.46
CA PRO A 133 3.55 -30.58 7.11
C PRO A 133 3.03 -29.49 6.16
N VAL A 134 2.06 -29.81 5.30
CA VAL A 134 1.42 -28.85 4.38
C VAL A 134 0.69 -27.78 5.17
N LEU A 135 -0.08 -28.15 6.19
CA LEU A 135 -0.82 -27.20 7.04
C LEU A 135 0.14 -26.25 7.76
N THR A 136 1.22 -26.79 8.32
CA THR A 136 2.29 -26.00 8.96
C THR A 136 2.88 -24.99 7.98
N GLY A 137 3.18 -25.41 6.76
CA GLY A 137 3.70 -24.52 5.71
C GLY A 137 2.75 -23.40 5.31
N LEU A 138 1.44 -23.68 5.22
CA LEU A 138 0.41 -22.68 4.89
C LEU A 138 0.27 -21.61 5.99
N LEU A 139 0.26 -22.02 7.26
CA LEU A 139 0.22 -21.11 8.41
C LEU A 139 1.45 -20.20 8.44
N GLN A 140 2.64 -20.78 8.26
CA GLN A 140 3.89 -20.02 8.20
C GLN A 140 3.89 -19.04 7.04
N GLY A 141 3.45 -19.46 5.85
CA GLY A 141 3.32 -18.60 4.67
C GLY A 141 2.41 -17.39 4.91
N TRP A 142 1.24 -17.62 5.51
CA TRP A 142 0.31 -16.53 5.87
C TRP A 142 0.92 -15.56 6.88
N GLN A 143 1.58 -16.07 7.93
CA GLN A 143 2.23 -15.25 8.96
C GLN A 143 3.37 -14.40 8.38
N LEU A 144 4.18 -14.97 7.50
CA LEU A 144 5.24 -14.26 6.80
C LEU A 144 4.67 -13.12 5.95
N ALA A 145 3.61 -13.39 5.19
CA ALA A 145 2.95 -12.38 4.37
C ALA A 145 2.35 -11.25 5.22
N GLU A 146 1.78 -11.58 6.39
CA GLU A 146 1.26 -10.59 7.33
C GLU A 146 2.37 -9.72 7.91
N ALA A 147 3.48 -10.33 8.35
CA ALA A 147 4.62 -9.60 8.88
C ALA A 147 5.19 -8.60 7.85
N MET A 148 5.35 -9.05 6.60
CA MET A 148 5.79 -8.18 5.50
C MET A 148 4.80 -7.06 5.20
N ALA A 149 3.50 -7.36 5.15
CA ALA A 149 2.48 -6.34 4.92
C ALA A 149 2.46 -5.31 6.06
N MET A 150 2.66 -5.73 7.31
CA MET A 150 2.76 -4.83 8.47
C MET A 150 4.04 -3.98 8.44
N GLU A 151 5.15 -4.53 7.97
CA GLU A 151 6.40 -3.79 7.81
C GLU A 151 6.32 -2.75 6.68
N LEU A 152 5.66 -3.09 5.57
CA LEU A 152 5.35 -2.13 4.51
C LEU A 152 4.38 -1.05 5.01
N ALA A 153 3.33 -1.41 5.74
CA ALA A 153 2.36 -0.47 6.30
C ALA A 153 2.97 0.46 7.36
N GLY A 154 4.15 0.12 7.91
CA GLY A 154 5.02 1.12 8.49
C GLY A 154 4.80 1.45 9.97
N THR A 155 5.29 0.60 10.87
CA THR A 155 5.91 1.14 12.10
C THR A 155 7.19 0.35 12.39
N PRO A 156 8.28 0.96 12.89
CA PRO A 156 9.47 0.21 13.36
C PRO A 156 9.10 -0.84 14.42
N ARG A 157 8.06 -0.55 15.21
CA ARG A 157 7.47 -1.48 16.18
C ARG A 157 6.60 -2.58 15.56
N ALA A 158 6.18 -2.46 14.30
CA ALA A 158 5.42 -3.50 13.61
C ALA A 158 6.25 -4.77 13.42
N HIS A 159 7.57 -4.65 13.19
CA HIS A 159 8.47 -5.79 13.13
C HIS A 159 8.50 -6.55 14.47
N LEU A 160 8.68 -5.81 15.58
CA LEU A 160 8.67 -6.38 16.94
C LEU A 160 7.28 -6.91 17.34
N ARG A 161 6.19 -6.23 16.95
CA ARG A 161 4.81 -6.67 17.19
C ARG A 161 4.44 -7.89 16.33
N ALA A 162 4.89 -7.98 15.09
CA ALA A 162 4.70 -9.14 14.23
C ALA A 162 5.46 -10.35 14.78
N ALA A 163 6.70 -10.15 15.25
CA ALA A 163 7.49 -11.18 15.93
C ALA A 163 6.91 -11.60 17.30
N MET A 164 6.21 -10.70 18.00
CA MET A 164 5.54 -11.00 19.28
C MET A 164 4.15 -11.63 19.11
N ALA A 165 3.38 -11.23 18.09
CA ALA A 165 2.03 -11.73 17.84
C ALA A 165 2.02 -13.09 17.13
N PHE A 166 3.09 -13.39 16.38
CA PHE A 166 3.27 -14.65 15.69
C PHE A 166 4.69 -15.13 15.99
N PRO A 167 4.88 -16.26 16.70
CA PRO A 167 6.21 -16.82 16.94
C PRO A 167 6.75 -17.42 15.64
N VAL A 168 6.90 -16.60 14.60
CA VAL A 168 7.70 -16.89 13.44
C VAL A 168 9.13 -16.82 13.96
N VAL A 169 9.66 -17.99 14.33
CA VAL A 169 11.07 -18.27 14.64
C VAL A 169 11.96 -17.24 13.95
N ALA A 170 12.79 -16.53 14.73
CA ALA A 170 13.83 -15.54 14.37
C ALA A 170 14.30 -15.49 12.90
N THR A 171 13.40 -15.25 11.95
CA THR A 171 13.72 -15.12 10.53
C THR A 171 13.91 -13.65 10.25
N THR A 172 15.02 -13.33 9.62
CA THR A 172 15.34 -11.97 9.22
C THR A 172 14.44 -11.51 8.07
N TRP A 173 14.33 -10.20 7.82
CA TRP A 173 13.47 -9.63 6.76
C TRP A 173 13.74 -10.29 5.39
N GLU A 174 15.01 -10.52 5.12
CA GLU A 174 15.61 -11.17 3.96
C GLU A 174 14.99 -12.53 3.69
N GLN A 175 14.91 -13.35 4.74
CA GLN A 175 14.42 -14.71 4.66
C GLN A 175 12.92 -14.71 4.44
N ARG A 176 12.19 -13.78 5.07
CA ARG A 176 10.76 -13.59 4.85
C ARG A 176 10.48 -13.21 3.39
N TRP A 177 11.14 -12.14 2.91
CA TRP A 177 11.01 -11.68 1.54
C TRP A 177 11.36 -12.80 0.55
N SER A 178 12.48 -13.49 0.77
CA SER A 178 12.94 -14.58 -0.10
C SER A 178 11.91 -15.68 -0.26
N ARG A 179 11.35 -16.16 0.87
CA ARG A 179 10.34 -17.22 0.92
C ARG A 179 9.02 -16.82 0.27
N LEU A 180 8.56 -15.59 0.50
CA LEU A 180 7.26 -15.13 -0.01
C LEU A 180 7.20 -15.01 -1.52
N GLN A 181 8.33 -14.77 -2.15
CA GLN A 181 8.38 -14.54 -3.59
C GLN A 181 8.11 -15.81 -4.40
N LEU A 182 8.39 -16.99 -3.84
CA LEU A 182 7.92 -18.26 -4.39
C LEU A 182 6.38 -18.36 -4.32
N GLY A 183 5.80 -18.01 -3.17
CA GLY A 183 4.35 -18.00 -2.98
C GLY A 183 3.63 -17.04 -3.94
N ILE A 184 4.23 -15.87 -4.21
CA ILE A 184 3.73 -14.95 -5.23
C ILE A 184 3.79 -15.62 -6.61
N LEU A 185 4.91 -16.23 -7.00
CA LEU A 185 4.98 -16.88 -8.32
C LEU A 185 3.96 -18.00 -8.51
N GLU A 186 3.74 -18.84 -7.50
CA GLU A 186 2.73 -19.91 -7.57
C GLU A 186 1.35 -19.38 -7.96
N LEU A 187 1.00 -18.16 -7.53
CA LEU A 187 -0.26 -17.51 -7.91
C LEU A 187 -0.31 -17.08 -9.37
N TYR A 188 0.80 -16.54 -9.91
CA TYR A 188 0.83 -15.94 -11.24
C TYR A 188 1.20 -16.93 -12.35
N GLU A 189 1.78 -18.07 -12.03
CA GLU A 189 2.30 -19.04 -13.02
C GLU A 189 1.30 -20.12 -13.44
N ARG A 190 0.15 -20.28 -12.76
CA ARG A 190 -0.87 -21.29 -13.11
C ARG A 190 -1.54 -21.10 -14.49
N ARG A 191 -1.17 -20.08 -15.29
CA ARG A 191 -1.78 -19.80 -16.61
C ARG A 191 -0.82 -19.72 -17.80
N GLY A 192 0.37 -20.35 -17.74
CA GLY A 192 1.11 -20.75 -18.95
C GLY A 192 2.44 -20.05 -19.26
N SER A 193 3.28 -19.80 -18.26
CA SER A 193 4.59 -19.12 -18.45
C SER A 193 5.79 -20.01 -18.04
N ARG A 194 6.95 -19.75 -18.65
CA ARG A 194 8.19 -20.55 -18.70
C ARG A 194 9.08 -20.55 -17.44
N TRP A 195 8.65 -19.93 -16.35
CA TRP A 195 9.55 -19.40 -15.30
C TRP A 195 9.79 -20.21 -14.00
N PRO A 196 9.23 -21.41 -13.75
CA PRO A 196 9.46 -22.09 -12.47
C PRO A 196 10.93 -22.43 -12.18
N GLN A 197 11.70 -22.91 -13.18
CA GLN A 197 13.01 -23.49 -12.92
C GLN A 197 14.15 -22.46 -12.87
N GLU A 198 14.21 -21.53 -13.83
CA GLU A 198 15.22 -20.47 -13.86
C GLU A 198 15.10 -19.55 -12.64
N PHE A 199 13.87 -19.28 -12.18
CA PHE A 199 13.63 -18.46 -11.00
C PHE A 199 13.97 -19.17 -9.69
N VAL A 200 13.58 -20.44 -9.54
CA VAL A 200 13.95 -21.22 -8.34
C VAL A 200 15.47 -21.31 -8.22
N LEU A 201 16.17 -21.49 -9.34
CA LEU A 201 17.63 -21.43 -9.39
C LEU A 201 18.16 -20.03 -9.04
N ALA A 202 17.58 -18.96 -9.58
CA ALA A 202 17.96 -17.59 -9.26
C ALA A 202 17.79 -17.28 -7.76
N LEU A 203 16.66 -17.65 -7.16
CA LEU A 203 16.38 -17.44 -5.74
C LEU A 203 17.30 -18.27 -4.84
N ALA A 204 17.53 -19.54 -5.18
CA ALA A 204 18.40 -20.42 -4.38
C ALA A 204 19.88 -20.03 -4.48
N SER A 205 20.27 -19.35 -5.56
CA SER A 205 21.65 -18.91 -5.81
C SER A 205 21.90 -17.43 -5.53
N GLU A 206 20.86 -16.67 -5.14
CA GLU A 206 20.99 -15.23 -4.96
C GLU A 206 21.91 -14.92 -3.77
N PRO A 207 23.09 -14.31 -4.00
CA PRO A 207 23.97 -13.94 -2.90
C PRO A 207 23.28 -12.85 -2.08
N VAL A 208 22.96 -13.17 -0.83
CA VAL A 208 22.41 -12.21 0.13
C VAL A 208 23.57 -11.46 0.77
N ARG A 209 23.67 -10.15 0.52
CA ARG A 209 24.60 -9.29 1.27
C ARG A 209 23.97 -8.96 2.61
N PRO A 210 24.46 -9.49 3.75
CA PRO A 210 23.84 -9.21 5.04
C PRO A 210 23.86 -7.72 5.34
N THR A 211 22.80 -7.28 6.02
CA THR A 211 22.68 -5.91 6.50
C THR A 211 23.74 -5.64 7.57
N PRO A 212 24.53 -4.54 7.50
CA PRO A 212 25.52 -4.25 8.51
C PRO A 212 24.88 -4.09 9.90
N GLU A 213 25.51 -4.58 10.97
CA GLU A 213 24.98 -4.44 12.35
C GLU A 213 24.70 -2.99 12.72
N ALA A 214 25.51 -2.04 12.23
CA ALA A 214 25.30 -0.62 12.43
C ALA A 214 23.99 -0.11 11.79
N PHE A 215 23.58 -0.69 10.66
CA PHE A 215 22.33 -0.37 9.99
C PHE A 215 21.14 -0.96 10.75
N GLU A 216 21.26 -2.19 11.26
CA GLU A 216 20.23 -2.76 12.14
C GLU A 216 20.06 -1.94 13.43
N ALA A 217 21.17 -1.52 14.05
CA ALA A 217 21.15 -0.65 15.22
C ALA A 217 20.50 0.71 14.90
N LEU A 218 20.77 1.27 13.72
CA LEU A 218 20.09 2.48 13.24
C LEU A 218 18.58 2.26 13.13
N LEU A 219 18.14 1.16 12.49
CA LEU A 219 16.72 0.84 12.36
C LEU A 219 16.00 0.69 13.71
N VAL A 220 16.68 0.13 14.71
CA VAL A 220 16.16 -0.01 16.08
C VAL A 220 16.15 1.33 16.84
N ALA A 221 17.15 2.18 16.59
CA ALA A 221 17.31 3.47 17.27
C ALA A 221 16.49 4.61 16.64
N LEU A 222 16.01 4.45 15.40
CA LEU A 222 15.13 5.43 14.78
C LEU A 222 13.89 5.60 15.66
N PRO A 223 13.55 6.85 16.05
CA PRO A 223 12.27 7.12 16.68
C PRO A 223 11.14 6.51 15.84
N SER A 224 10.01 6.21 16.46
CA SER A 224 8.80 5.75 15.76
C SER A 224 8.17 6.85 14.89
N ALA A 225 8.98 7.64 14.19
CA ALA A 225 8.55 8.69 13.31
C ALA A 225 7.92 8.06 12.07
N TYR A 226 6.63 8.29 11.91
CA TYR A 226 5.83 7.87 10.75
C TYR A 226 6.46 8.30 9.42
N ALA A 227 7.18 9.43 9.42
CA ALA A 227 7.95 9.98 8.30
C ALA A 227 8.79 8.93 7.54
N TYR A 228 9.48 8.03 8.27
CA TYR A 228 10.42 7.08 7.68
C TYR A 228 9.77 5.74 7.28
N THR A 229 8.47 5.76 7.03
CA THR A 229 7.68 4.59 6.63
C THR A 229 7.16 4.75 5.21
N VAL A 230 6.71 3.66 4.57
CA VAL A 230 6.11 3.76 3.22
C VAL A 230 4.87 4.65 3.26
N ALA A 231 4.05 4.54 4.30
CA ALA A 231 2.86 5.37 4.47
C ALA A 231 3.22 6.85 4.65
N GLY A 232 4.25 7.16 5.45
CA GLY A 232 4.79 8.51 5.58
C GLY A 232 5.36 9.08 4.27
N VAL A 233 6.03 8.26 3.47
CA VAL A 233 6.52 8.65 2.14
C VAL A 233 5.37 8.89 1.16
N MET A 234 4.34 8.04 1.17
CA MET A 234 3.14 8.21 0.35
C MET A 234 2.44 9.53 0.66
N GLU A 235 2.25 9.82 1.95
CA GLU A 235 1.66 11.07 2.44
C GLU A 235 2.52 12.29 2.09
N SER A 236 3.83 12.23 2.37
CA SER A 236 4.78 13.31 2.03
C SER A 236 4.82 13.59 0.52
N ALA A 237 4.69 12.55 -0.31
CA ALA A 237 4.60 12.71 -1.75
C ALA A 237 3.25 13.30 -2.19
N ALA A 238 2.13 12.90 -1.57
CA ALA A 238 0.81 13.42 -1.86
C ALA A 238 0.71 14.92 -1.51
N LEU A 239 1.25 15.33 -0.35
CA LEU A 239 1.37 16.74 0.04
C LEU A 239 2.24 17.53 -0.94
N ALA A 240 3.36 16.98 -1.38
CA ALA A 240 4.21 17.65 -2.36
C ALA A 240 3.55 17.80 -3.74
N ILE A 241 2.64 16.90 -4.09
CA ILE A 241 1.82 16.97 -5.31
C ILE A 241 0.73 18.02 -5.17
N GLU A 242 0.04 18.05 -4.01
CA GLU A 242 -0.96 19.05 -3.65
C GLU A 242 -0.38 20.47 -3.71
N ALA A 243 0.79 20.66 -3.10
CA ALA A 243 1.47 21.94 -2.98
C ALA A 243 2.18 22.41 -4.27
N TYR A 244 2.32 21.57 -5.29
CA TYR A 244 3.13 21.90 -6.47
C TYR A 244 2.70 23.17 -7.24
N PRO A 245 1.39 23.49 -7.39
CA PRO A 245 0.96 24.72 -8.04
C PRO A 245 1.17 25.98 -7.20
N ASP A 246 1.48 25.85 -5.91
CA ASP A 246 1.61 26.99 -5.03
C ASP A 246 2.89 27.79 -5.33
N ASP A 247 2.79 29.10 -5.17
CA ASP A 247 3.93 29.99 -5.36
C ASP A 247 4.90 29.97 -4.16
N GLU A 248 6.09 30.52 -4.40
CA GLU A 248 7.14 30.60 -3.39
C GLU A 248 6.74 31.44 -2.17
N GLU A 249 5.82 32.40 -2.31
CA GLU A 249 5.33 33.21 -1.19
C GLU A 249 4.37 32.44 -0.27
N THR A 250 3.62 31.49 -0.83
CA THR A 250 2.62 30.67 -0.11
C THR A 250 3.28 29.53 0.67
N LEU A 251 4.24 28.84 0.06
CA LEU A 251 4.87 27.66 0.68
C LEU A 251 5.99 28.00 1.65
N ARG A 252 6.70 29.11 1.43
CA ARG A 252 7.86 29.48 2.23
C ARG A 252 7.55 29.74 3.71
N PRO A 253 6.43 30.37 4.12
CA PRO A 253 6.02 30.45 5.51
C PRO A 253 5.76 29.09 6.18
N VAL A 254 5.20 28.11 5.45
CA VAL A 254 4.97 26.74 5.94
C VAL A 254 6.30 26.02 6.15
N LEU A 255 7.26 26.23 5.23
CA LEU A 255 8.59 25.62 5.27
C LEU A 255 9.57 26.31 6.25
N ASP A 256 9.43 27.63 6.45
CA ASP A 256 10.27 28.43 7.36
C ASP A 256 9.69 28.49 8.79
N GLY A 257 8.39 28.31 8.93
CA GLY A 257 7.61 28.46 10.15
C GLY A 257 7.45 27.19 10.99
N GLY A 258 8.45 26.29 11.04
CA GLY A 258 8.42 25.06 11.85
C GLY A 258 8.10 25.22 13.35
N ALA A 259 7.82 26.44 13.82
CA ALA A 259 7.30 26.78 15.14
C ALA A 259 5.76 26.82 15.24
N GLY A 260 5.00 26.67 14.14
CA GLY A 260 3.53 26.74 14.11
C GLY A 260 2.80 25.43 13.73
N ILE A 261 3.53 24.36 13.41
CA ILE A 261 2.95 23.05 13.12
C ILE A 261 2.56 22.41 14.47
N GLU A 262 1.30 22.60 14.87
CA GLU A 262 0.76 22.07 16.13
C GLU A 262 0.25 20.64 15.95
N GLY A 263 1.14 19.67 16.14
CA GLY A 263 0.76 18.25 16.15
C GLY A 263 1.93 17.33 15.84
N GLY A 264 2.09 16.26 16.62
CA GLY A 264 3.16 15.27 16.36
C GLY A 264 3.03 14.61 14.99
N GLU A 265 1.81 14.49 14.47
CA GLU A 265 1.52 13.89 13.17
C GLU A 265 1.96 14.80 12.02
N GLU A 266 1.54 16.07 11.98
CA GLU A 266 1.97 17.01 10.93
C GLU A 266 3.50 17.21 10.90
N ILE A 267 4.16 17.25 12.07
CA ILE A 267 5.64 17.33 12.15
C ILE A 267 6.30 16.10 11.49
N GLU A 268 5.73 14.90 11.67
CA GLU A 268 6.23 13.69 11.04
C GLU A 268 5.95 13.65 9.53
N LEU A 269 4.88 14.29 9.05
CA LEU A 269 4.54 14.36 7.63
C LEU A 269 5.48 15.28 6.83
N TYR A 270 5.84 16.45 7.37
CA TYR A 270 6.72 17.41 6.69
C TYR A 270 8.22 17.13 6.87
N LEU A 271 8.57 16.15 7.72
CA LEU A 271 9.96 15.91 8.13
C LEU A 271 10.90 15.60 6.95
N LEU A 272 10.46 14.79 6.00
CA LEU A 272 11.27 14.42 4.83
C LEU A 272 11.43 15.58 3.83
N LEU A 273 10.38 16.39 3.66
CA LEU A 273 10.44 17.58 2.82
C LEU A 273 11.38 18.63 3.43
N GLU A 274 11.25 18.90 4.74
CA GLU A 274 12.14 19.79 5.49
C GLU A 274 13.60 19.30 5.42
N ARG A 275 13.81 17.98 5.52
CA ARG A 275 15.15 17.41 5.36
C ARG A 275 15.72 17.66 3.96
N THR A 276 14.91 17.52 2.92
CA THR A 276 15.29 17.84 1.53
C THR A 276 15.71 19.31 1.41
N ARG A 277 14.93 20.21 2.01
CA ARG A 277 15.21 21.66 2.02
C ARG A 277 16.50 22.01 2.75
N ARG A 278 16.73 21.43 3.93
CA ARG A 278 17.98 21.64 4.70
C ARG A 278 19.21 21.18 3.92
N THR A 279 19.09 20.10 3.16
CA THR A 279 20.15 19.63 2.29
C THR A 279 20.41 20.57 1.11
N TYR A 280 19.37 21.21 0.57
CA TYR A 280 19.49 22.14 -0.55
C TYR A 280 18.81 23.50 -0.26
N PRO A 281 19.41 24.37 0.57
CA PRO A 281 18.76 25.57 1.09
C PRO A 281 18.50 26.68 0.06
N GLY A 282 19.04 26.57 -1.15
CA GLY A 282 18.94 27.58 -2.20
C GLY A 282 18.03 27.23 -3.37
N LEU A 283 17.26 26.15 -3.28
CA LEU A 283 16.34 25.75 -4.37
C LEU A 283 15.10 26.65 -4.38
N THR A 284 14.58 26.88 -5.58
CA THR A 284 13.21 27.38 -5.76
C THR A 284 12.22 26.32 -5.30
N THR A 285 11.00 26.72 -4.95
CA THR A 285 9.93 25.80 -4.53
C THR A 285 9.71 24.65 -5.52
N ALA A 286 9.59 24.95 -6.82
CA ALA A 286 9.39 23.94 -7.86
C ALA A 286 10.55 22.91 -7.90
N SER A 287 11.79 23.37 -7.81
CA SER A 287 12.98 22.51 -7.79
C SER A 287 13.07 21.67 -6.50
N LEU A 288 12.70 22.26 -5.35
CA LEU A 288 12.63 21.56 -4.07
C LEU A 288 11.59 20.43 -4.11
N LEU A 289 10.36 20.73 -4.53
CA LEU A 289 9.28 19.74 -4.62
C LEU A 289 9.60 18.64 -5.63
N ALA A 290 10.14 18.99 -6.80
CA ALA A 290 10.55 17.99 -7.80
C ALA A 290 11.68 17.08 -7.29
N THR A 291 12.66 17.64 -6.57
CA THR A 291 13.74 16.86 -5.93
C THR A 291 13.19 15.94 -4.84
N HIS A 292 12.24 16.42 -4.05
CA HIS A 292 11.58 15.64 -3.01
C HIS A 292 10.75 14.50 -3.61
N LEU A 293 9.95 14.77 -4.64
CA LEU A 293 9.18 13.76 -5.36
C LEU A 293 10.07 12.70 -6.01
N ALA A 294 11.26 13.09 -6.49
CA ALA A 294 12.25 12.12 -6.97
C ALA A 294 12.72 11.18 -5.87
N ALA A 295 13.03 11.69 -4.67
CA ALA A 295 13.39 10.86 -3.53
C ALA A 295 12.25 9.92 -3.10
N CYS A 296 11.01 10.42 -3.07
CA CYS A 296 9.82 9.61 -2.79
C CYS A 296 9.60 8.52 -3.85
N ASP A 297 9.82 8.81 -5.12
CA ASP A 297 9.65 7.82 -6.20
C ASP A 297 10.67 6.70 -6.11
N VAL A 298 11.93 7.02 -5.76
CA VAL A 298 12.95 6.01 -5.43
C VAL A 298 12.47 5.16 -4.27
N ALA A 299 11.93 5.74 -3.20
CA ALA A 299 11.43 5.01 -2.05
C ALA A 299 10.23 4.10 -2.38
N LEU A 300 9.30 4.55 -3.23
CA LEU A 300 8.07 3.81 -3.59
C LEU A 300 8.26 2.80 -4.72
N ASN A 301 9.37 2.86 -5.47
CA ASN A 301 9.66 1.92 -6.56
C ASN A 301 10.91 1.06 -6.33
N PRO A 302 11.02 0.34 -5.20
CA PRO A 302 12.09 -0.63 -5.04
C PRO A 302 11.90 -1.80 -6.03
N PRO A 303 12.98 -2.50 -6.40
CA PRO A 303 12.93 -3.72 -7.20
C PRO A 303 12.39 -4.94 -6.43
N CYS A 304 11.17 -4.82 -5.88
CA CYS A 304 10.57 -5.79 -4.95
C CYS A 304 9.68 -6.86 -5.61
N LEU A 305 9.26 -6.68 -6.87
CA LEU A 305 8.45 -7.66 -7.59
C LEU A 305 9.26 -8.89 -8.04
N PRO A 306 8.64 -10.08 -8.17
CA PRO A 306 9.34 -11.28 -8.60
C PRO A 306 10.14 -11.09 -9.89
N ILE A 307 9.55 -10.42 -10.89
CA ILE A 307 10.21 -10.16 -12.17
C ILE A 307 11.56 -9.45 -12.03
N HIS A 308 11.74 -8.59 -11.02
CA HIS A 308 12.98 -7.86 -10.85
C HIS A 308 14.15 -8.76 -10.46
N ARG A 309 13.89 -9.95 -9.90
CA ARG A 309 14.93 -10.89 -9.45
C ARG A 309 15.72 -11.51 -10.58
N LEU A 310 15.06 -11.82 -11.69
CA LEU A 310 15.66 -12.53 -12.82
C LEU A 310 16.81 -11.75 -13.47
N ASP A 311 16.81 -10.43 -13.29
CA ASP A 311 17.74 -9.52 -13.94
C ASP A 311 18.64 -8.76 -12.94
N ARG A 312 18.66 -9.17 -11.66
CA ARG A 312 19.54 -8.60 -10.63
C ARG A 312 20.80 -9.45 -10.46
N ARG A 313 21.91 -8.80 -10.10
CA ARG A 313 23.21 -9.47 -9.88
C ARG A 313 23.38 -9.93 -8.42
N GLY A 314 22.31 -9.94 -7.62
CA GLY A 314 22.29 -10.25 -6.19
C GLY A 314 21.32 -9.36 -5.41
N VAL A 315 20.99 -9.76 -4.17
CA VAL A 315 20.14 -8.95 -3.29
C VAL A 315 20.99 -7.90 -2.56
N ASP A 316 20.75 -6.62 -2.82
CA ASP A 316 21.08 -5.57 -1.85
C ASP A 316 19.85 -5.30 -0.98
N LEU A 317 19.98 -5.62 0.32
CA LEU A 317 18.89 -5.50 1.27
C LEU A 317 18.62 -4.08 1.70
N ARG A 318 19.64 -3.23 1.64
CA ARG A 318 19.46 -1.79 1.88
C ARG A 318 18.59 -1.16 0.79
N GLU A 319 18.62 -1.74 -0.41
CA GLU A 319 17.73 -1.35 -1.52
C GLU A 319 16.29 -1.84 -1.32
N LEU A 320 16.08 -2.93 -0.58
CA LEU A 320 14.77 -3.59 -0.47
C LEU A 320 14.02 -3.33 0.83
N HIS A 321 14.73 -3.11 1.93
CA HIS A 321 14.13 -2.90 3.23
C HIS A 321 13.39 -1.55 3.28
N PRO A 322 12.08 -1.49 3.64
CA PRO A 322 11.27 -0.29 3.48
C PRO A 322 11.82 0.93 4.25
N VAL A 323 12.02 0.81 5.58
CA VAL A 323 12.51 1.93 6.40
C VAL A 323 13.95 2.31 6.05
N GLY A 324 14.84 1.31 6.03
CA GLY A 324 16.25 1.49 5.70
C GLY A 324 16.49 2.15 4.33
N ARG A 325 15.70 1.79 3.32
CA ARG A 325 15.74 2.42 2.00
C ARG A 325 15.45 3.93 2.09
N VAL A 326 14.40 4.32 2.80
CA VAL A 326 14.05 5.74 3.01
C VAL A 326 15.20 6.47 3.70
N VAL A 327 15.78 5.90 4.73
CA VAL A 327 16.89 6.56 5.46
C VAL A 327 18.12 6.76 4.57
N GLU A 328 18.50 5.76 3.79
CA GLU A 328 19.65 5.83 2.87
C GLU A 328 19.43 6.87 1.76
N ILE A 329 18.23 6.95 1.18
CA ILE A 329 17.88 7.96 0.17
C ILE A 329 18.15 9.37 0.70
N TRP A 330 17.60 9.70 1.86
CA TRP A 330 17.74 11.04 2.44
C TRP A 330 19.11 11.30 3.10
N ASN A 331 19.93 10.25 3.32
CA ASN A 331 21.34 10.39 3.68
C ASN A 331 22.22 10.67 2.44
N ALA A 332 21.83 10.19 1.26
CA ALA A 332 22.60 10.34 0.03
C ALA A 332 22.37 11.69 -0.68
N LEU A 333 21.28 12.39 -0.37
CA LEU A 333 21.04 13.75 -0.87
C LEU A 333 22.18 14.69 -0.45
N GLY A 334 22.49 15.66 -1.31
CA GLY A 334 23.54 16.65 -1.11
C GLY A 334 24.52 16.65 -2.29
N ASP A 335 25.82 16.78 -2.00
CA ASP A 335 26.86 16.95 -3.03
C ASP A 335 26.94 15.82 -4.07
N ALA A 336 26.49 14.61 -3.71
CA ALA A 336 26.52 13.44 -4.59
C ALA A 336 25.32 13.35 -5.56
N VAL A 337 24.25 14.13 -5.32
CA VAL A 337 23.00 14.07 -6.08
C VAL A 337 22.65 15.46 -6.57
N ARG A 338 22.62 15.64 -7.89
CA ARG A 338 22.18 16.93 -8.45
C ARG A 338 20.66 17.06 -8.30
N PRO A 339 20.14 18.13 -7.65
CA PRO A 339 18.70 18.33 -7.46
C PRO A 339 17.98 18.46 -8.81
N ALA A 340 16.69 18.14 -8.83
CA ALA A 340 15.83 18.26 -10.01
C ALA A 340 15.57 19.74 -10.31
N ALA A 341 15.67 20.14 -11.59
CA ALA A 341 15.32 21.50 -12.00
C ALA A 341 13.79 21.75 -11.89
N ASP A 342 13.00 20.75 -12.28
CA ASP A 342 11.54 20.73 -12.32
C ASP A 342 11.05 19.26 -12.34
N LEU A 343 9.73 19.06 -12.50
CA LEU A 343 9.14 17.71 -12.57
C LEU A 343 9.64 16.86 -13.75
N ASP A 344 10.02 17.48 -14.87
CA ASP A 344 10.50 16.75 -16.04
C ASP A 344 11.92 16.21 -15.83
N ASP A 345 12.75 16.92 -15.05
CA ASP A 345 14.09 16.49 -14.64
C ASP A 345 14.08 15.55 -13.41
N ALA A 346 12.93 15.36 -12.76
CA ALA A 346 12.80 14.54 -11.55
C ALA A 346 13.25 13.09 -11.77
N ALA A 347 12.92 12.49 -12.92
CA ALA A 347 13.31 11.11 -13.26
C ALA A 347 14.82 10.90 -13.28
N ARG A 348 15.56 11.88 -13.81
CA ARG A 348 17.02 11.86 -13.77
C ARG A 348 17.52 12.01 -12.33
N CYS A 349 16.93 12.90 -11.54
CA CYS A 349 17.30 13.02 -10.12
C CYS A 349 17.10 11.70 -9.36
N ALA A 350 16.02 10.95 -9.63
CA ALA A 350 15.79 9.63 -9.02
C ALA A 350 16.87 8.61 -9.40
N ASP A 351 17.28 8.58 -10.67
CA ASP A 351 18.36 7.69 -11.13
C ASP A 351 19.72 8.10 -10.55
N ASP A 352 19.98 9.41 -10.37
CA ASP A 352 21.20 9.91 -9.71
C ASP A 352 21.26 9.50 -8.23
N ILE A 353 20.12 9.53 -7.52
CA ILE A 353 20.01 8.99 -6.14
C ILE A 353 20.38 7.51 -6.13
N CYS A 354 19.78 6.71 -7.02
CA CYS A 354 20.11 5.29 -7.13
C CYS A 354 21.59 5.07 -7.47
N ALA A 355 22.16 5.86 -8.37
CA ALA A 355 23.57 5.76 -8.75
C ALA A 355 24.50 6.08 -7.57
N ALA A 356 24.21 7.13 -6.79
CA ALA A 356 24.98 7.50 -5.60
C ALA A 356 24.97 6.37 -4.54
N LEU A 357 23.86 5.63 -4.44
CA LEU A 357 23.70 4.51 -3.51
C LEU A 357 24.19 3.16 -4.08
N GLY A 358 24.56 3.11 -5.36
CA GLY A 358 24.90 1.87 -6.07
C GLY A 358 23.71 0.93 -6.29
N TRP A 359 22.50 1.48 -6.33
CA TRP A 359 21.24 0.75 -6.50
C TRP A 359 20.81 0.65 -7.96
N THR A 360 19.79 -0.17 -8.21
CA THR A 360 19.15 -0.28 -9.52
C THR A 360 18.46 1.05 -9.84
N PRO A 361 18.71 1.66 -11.01
CA PRO A 361 17.99 2.87 -11.44
C PRO A 361 16.48 2.65 -11.46
N VAL A 362 15.70 3.64 -11.03
CA VAL A 362 14.23 3.52 -10.97
C VAL A 362 13.67 3.31 -12.37
N THR A 363 14.23 4.00 -13.37
CA THR A 363 13.85 3.81 -14.78
C THR A 363 13.98 2.35 -15.22
N ALA A 364 15.07 1.68 -14.85
CA ALA A 364 15.28 0.27 -15.16
C ALA A 364 14.27 -0.66 -14.45
N VAL A 365 13.89 -0.34 -13.20
CA VAL A 365 12.83 -1.07 -12.47
C VAL A 365 11.50 -0.96 -13.21
N LEU A 366 11.09 0.26 -13.57
CA LEU A 366 9.83 0.53 -14.25
C LEU A 366 9.77 -0.08 -15.65
N GLU A 367 10.86 0.00 -16.43
CA GLU A 367 10.96 -0.63 -17.76
C GLU A 367 10.83 -2.16 -17.70
N ARG A 368 11.36 -2.80 -16.66
CA ARG A 368 11.22 -4.24 -16.46
C ARG A 368 9.79 -4.62 -16.11
N ALA A 369 9.16 -3.88 -15.20
CA ALA A 369 7.76 -4.09 -14.84
C ALA A 369 6.86 -3.92 -16.07
N ALA A 370 7.02 -2.82 -16.83
CA ALA A 370 6.26 -2.57 -18.04
C ALA A 370 6.37 -3.71 -19.07
N ARG A 371 7.58 -4.20 -19.35
CA ARG A 371 7.77 -5.30 -20.33
C ARG A 371 7.12 -6.62 -19.94
N SER A 372 6.84 -6.83 -18.66
CA SER A 372 6.49 -8.14 -18.12
C SER A 372 5.02 -8.26 -17.74
N TYR A 373 4.39 -7.15 -17.34
CA TYR A 373 2.97 -7.12 -17.02
C TYR A 373 2.14 -6.72 -18.23
N ARG A 374 1.20 -7.58 -18.63
CA ARG A 374 0.33 -7.28 -19.76
C ARG A 374 -0.83 -6.38 -19.36
N ARG A 375 -1.18 -5.44 -20.24
CA ARG A 375 -2.32 -4.53 -20.06
C ARG A 375 -3.68 -5.23 -20.15
N ASP A 376 -3.74 -6.43 -20.72
CA ASP A 376 -4.96 -7.23 -20.95
C ASP A 376 -5.20 -8.32 -19.89
N GLY A 377 -4.47 -8.28 -18.76
CA GLY A 377 -4.64 -9.25 -17.67
C GLY A 377 -6.07 -9.27 -17.11
N THR A 378 -6.53 -10.42 -16.61
CA THR A 378 -7.88 -10.52 -16.03
C THR A 378 -8.02 -9.76 -14.70
N ASP A 379 -6.91 -9.54 -13.99
CA ASP A 379 -6.90 -8.83 -12.72
C ASP A 379 -6.93 -7.30 -12.91
N PRO A 380 -7.94 -6.58 -12.39
CA PRO A 380 -8.03 -5.13 -12.56
C PRO A 380 -6.87 -4.33 -11.95
N ARG A 381 -6.32 -4.75 -10.80
CA ARG A 381 -5.17 -4.07 -10.18
C ARG A 381 -3.89 -4.35 -10.95
N GLY A 382 -3.73 -5.59 -11.44
CA GLY A 382 -2.64 -5.96 -12.35
C GLY A 382 -2.66 -5.13 -13.64
N ARG A 383 -3.85 -4.94 -14.25
CA ARG A 383 -4.00 -4.06 -15.42
C ARG A 383 -3.68 -2.60 -15.11
N ALA A 384 -4.14 -2.09 -13.96
CA ALA A 384 -3.87 -0.73 -13.54
C ALA A 384 -2.37 -0.49 -13.35
N PHE A 385 -1.71 -1.39 -12.63
CA PHE A 385 -0.25 -1.37 -12.47
C PHE A 385 0.48 -1.43 -13.81
N ALA A 386 0.15 -2.39 -14.68
CA ALA A 386 0.75 -2.51 -16.00
C ALA A 386 0.57 -1.23 -16.84
N THR A 387 -0.63 -0.66 -16.81
CA THR A 387 -0.97 0.57 -17.54
C THR A 387 -0.15 1.75 -17.00
N ALA A 388 -0.03 1.89 -15.68
CA ALA A 388 0.82 2.90 -15.05
C ALA A 388 2.27 2.77 -15.50
N MET A 389 2.85 1.57 -15.39
CA MET A 389 4.25 1.31 -15.75
C MET A 389 4.54 1.69 -17.20
N HIS A 390 3.67 1.30 -18.13
CA HIS A 390 3.85 1.68 -19.53
C HIS A 390 3.62 3.18 -19.77
N GLY A 391 2.68 3.80 -19.06
CA GLY A 391 2.44 5.25 -19.14
C GLY A 391 3.70 6.04 -18.76
N ARG A 392 4.39 5.60 -17.69
CA ARG A 392 5.64 6.18 -17.21
C ARG A 392 6.83 6.04 -18.19
N LEU A 393 6.78 5.08 -19.11
CA LEU A 393 7.78 4.98 -20.19
C LEU A 393 7.60 6.05 -21.27
N GLY A 394 6.35 6.45 -21.53
CA GLY A 394 6.01 7.45 -22.54
C GLY A 394 6.01 8.89 -22.02
N TYR A 395 5.76 9.08 -20.73
CA TYR A 395 5.75 10.38 -20.06
C TYR A 395 6.50 10.25 -18.74
N ARG A 396 7.67 10.90 -18.66
CA ARG A 396 8.67 10.68 -17.60
C ARG A 396 8.53 11.47 -16.30
N PRO A 397 7.65 12.47 -16.09
CA PRO A 397 7.55 13.01 -14.74
C PRO A 397 7.13 11.90 -13.78
N LEU A 398 7.83 11.90 -12.65
CA LEU A 398 7.68 10.94 -11.57
C LEU A 398 6.33 11.13 -10.87
N LEU A 399 5.96 10.16 -10.01
CA LEU A 399 4.77 10.15 -9.13
C LEU A 399 3.76 11.25 -9.44
N HIS A 400 2.72 10.90 -10.20
CA HIS A 400 1.45 11.63 -10.28
C HIS A 400 1.56 13.16 -10.41
N ASP A 401 1.72 13.66 -11.63
CA ASP A 401 1.49 15.07 -11.92
C ASP A 401 0.02 15.43 -11.66
N ALA A 402 -0.26 16.26 -10.64
CA ALA A 402 -1.60 16.70 -10.25
C ALA A 402 -2.43 17.28 -11.40
N ARG A 403 -1.76 17.80 -12.45
CA ARG A 403 -2.42 18.35 -13.64
C ARG A 403 -2.94 17.25 -14.57
N VAL A 404 -2.43 16.02 -14.47
CA VAL A 404 -2.78 14.92 -15.38
C VAL A 404 -4.23 14.43 -15.16
N PRO A 405 -4.72 14.21 -13.92
CA PRO A 405 -6.13 13.91 -13.68
C PRO A 405 -7.07 15.08 -13.99
N LEU A 406 -6.62 16.32 -13.75
CA LEU A 406 -7.45 17.52 -13.89
C LEU A 406 -7.56 18.02 -15.33
N ARG A 407 -6.48 17.90 -16.12
CA ARG A 407 -6.31 18.62 -17.40
C ARG A 407 -5.49 17.85 -18.43
N GLY A 408 -4.90 16.72 -18.05
CA GLY A 408 -3.95 16.00 -18.89
C GLY A 408 -4.57 15.53 -20.22
N THR A 409 -3.86 15.79 -21.31
CA THR A 409 -4.06 15.10 -22.60
C THR A 409 -2.88 14.15 -22.83
N GLY A 410 -3.13 13.01 -23.50
CA GLY A 410 -2.10 12.01 -23.78
C GLY A 410 -2.13 10.76 -22.90
N PRO A 411 -1.17 9.83 -23.09
CA PRO A 411 -1.27 8.45 -22.60
C PRO A 411 -1.30 8.28 -21.08
N LEU A 412 -0.60 9.14 -20.32
CA LEU A 412 -0.66 9.08 -18.86
C LEU A 412 -2.03 9.54 -18.35
N ALA A 413 -2.58 10.62 -18.89
CA ALA A 413 -3.92 11.09 -18.55
C ALA A 413 -5.01 10.07 -18.92
N GLU A 414 -4.83 9.37 -20.03
CA GLU A 414 -5.70 8.26 -20.42
C GLU A 414 -5.59 7.07 -19.45
N ALA A 415 -4.37 6.74 -18.99
CA ALA A 415 -4.14 5.71 -17.96
C ALA A 415 -4.85 6.05 -16.65
N TYR A 416 -4.78 7.31 -16.20
CA TYR A 416 -5.56 7.80 -15.07
C TYR A 416 -7.05 7.74 -15.30
N ARG A 417 -7.51 8.14 -16.49
CA ARG A 417 -8.94 8.14 -16.79
C ARG A 417 -9.53 6.75 -16.92
N SER A 418 -8.72 5.75 -17.29
CA SER A 418 -9.19 4.38 -17.56
C SER A 418 -8.91 3.41 -16.41
N GLN A 419 -7.72 3.46 -15.80
CA GLN A 419 -7.22 2.40 -14.91
C GLN A 419 -6.73 2.89 -13.54
N LEU A 420 -6.21 4.11 -13.37
CA LEU A 420 -5.74 4.64 -12.07
C LEU A 420 -6.76 5.55 -11.39
N ARG A 421 -8.00 5.06 -11.26
CA ARG A 421 -9.06 5.69 -10.47
C ARG A 421 -9.38 4.86 -9.24
N PRO A 422 -9.95 5.49 -8.20
CA PRO A 422 -10.58 4.75 -7.12
C PRO A 422 -11.57 3.73 -7.68
N ALA A 423 -11.75 2.62 -6.99
CA ALA A 423 -12.83 1.69 -7.30
C ALA A 423 -14.19 2.33 -7.01
N PHE A 424 -14.25 3.16 -5.96
CA PHE A 424 -15.45 3.82 -5.47
C PHE A 424 -15.14 5.24 -5.04
N TRP A 425 -16.13 6.10 -5.21
CA TRP A 425 -16.20 7.43 -4.62
C TRP A 425 -17.28 7.43 -3.56
N SER A 426 -16.94 7.89 -2.36
CA SER A 426 -17.89 8.30 -1.33
C SER A 426 -17.90 9.80 -1.23
N PHE A 427 -19.10 10.36 -1.26
CA PHE A 427 -19.39 11.74 -0.92
C PHE A 427 -20.30 11.77 0.30
N THR A 428 -20.53 12.95 0.87
CA THR A 428 -21.42 13.11 2.03
C THR A 428 -22.88 12.74 1.70
N ASP A 429 -23.28 12.89 0.43
CA ASP A 429 -24.64 12.70 -0.05
C ASP A 429 -24.86 11.41 -0.85
N GLN A 430 -23.79 10.82 -1.40
CA GLN A 430 -23.92 9.68 -2.31
C GLN A 430 -22.65 8.85 -2.47
N TRP A 431 -22.80 7.71 -3.15
CA TRP A 431 -21.72 6.81 -3.52
C TRP A 431 -21.80 6.46 -5.00
N LEU A 432 -20.65 6.41 -5.67
CA LEU A 432 -20.56 6.16 -7.10
C LEU A 432 -19.40 5.20 -7.43
N PRO A 433 -19.56 4.29 -8.41
CA PRO A 433 -18.42 3.52 -8.91
C PRO A 433 -17.43 4.47 -9.58
N GLY A 434 -16.13 4.24 -9.39
CA GLY A 434 -15.08 5.09 -9.97
C GLY A 434 -14.85 4.89 -11.46
N THR A 435 -15.54 3.92 -12.06
CA THR A 435 -15.53 3.63 -13.50
C THR A 435 -16.91 3.18 -13.97
N ALA A 436 -17.22 3.45 -15.25
CA ALA A 436 -18.38 2.88 -15.92
C ALA A 436 -18.20 1.37 -16.24
N ASP A 437 -16.99 0.84 -16.07
CA ASP A 437 -16.69 -0.59 -16.18
C ASP A 437 -17.24 -1.34 -14.95
N HIS A 438 -18.47 -1.85 -15.11
CA HIS A 438 -19.15 -2.63 -14.08
C HIS A 438 -18.39 -3.92 -13.72
N GLU A 439 -17.71 -4.57 -14.67
CA GLU A 439 -16.95 -5.79 -14.40
C GLU A 439 -15.75 -5.52 -13.50
N ARG A 440 -15.04 -4.41 -13.76
CA ARG A 440 -13.95 -3.95 -12.89
C ARG A 440 -14.43 -3.66 -11.47
N THR A 441 -15.54 -2.94 -11.34
CA THR A 441 -16.12 -2.57 -10.04
C THR A 441 -16.54 -3.81 -9.25
N ASP A 442 -17.19 -4.77 -9.92
CA ASP A 442 -17.62 -6.03 -9.34
C ASP A 442 -16.42 -6.90 -8.88
N ALA A 443 -15.38 -7.01 -9.72
CA ALA A 443 -14.17 -7.76 -9.40
C ALA A 443 -13.39 -7.17 -8.21
N LEU A 444 -13.29 -5.84 -8.12
CA LEU A 444 -12.64 -5.14 -7.00
C LEU A 444 -13.45 -5.29 -5.71
N THR A 445 -14.78 -5.25 -5.78
CA THR A 445 -15.66 -5.52 -4.62
C THR A 445 -15.44 -6.93 -4.10
N LEU A 446 -15.49 -7.93 -4.99
CA LEU A 446 -15.34 -9.33 -4.61
C LEU A 446 -13.97 -9.59 -3.97
N THR A 447 -12.90 -9.02 -4.55
CA THR A 447 -11.54 -9.14 -4.02
C THR A 447 -11.45 -8.57 -2.61
N THR A 448 -12.01 -7.37 -2.40
CA THR A 448 -12.02 -6.69 -1.10
C THR A 448 -12.76 -7.49 -0.04
N LEU A 449 -13.98 -7.95 -0.36
CA LEU A 449 -14.79 -8.76 0.55
C LEU A 449 -14.09 -10.08 0.88
N ARG A 450 -13.45 -10.71 -0.11
CA ARG A 450 -12.66 -11.92 0.10
C ARG A 450 -11.51 -11.67 1.08
N SER A 451 -10.70 -10.62 0.86
CA SER A 451 -9.56 -10.32 1.75
C SER A 451 -9.98 -9.93 3.16
N ALA A 452 -11.12 -9.22 3.31
CA ALA A 452 -11.68 -8.94 4.63
C ALA A 452 -12.13 -10.23 5.33
N TRP A 453 -12.81 -11.11 4.60
CA TRP A 453 -13.31 -12.37 5.12
C TRP A 453 -12.19 -13.32 5.55
N THR A 454 -11.17 -13.52 4.72
CA THR A 454 -10.02 -14.40 5.01
C THR A 454 -9.32 -13.92 6.27
N ARG A 455 -9.12 -12.61 6.41
CA ARG A 455 -8.54 -12.01 7.62
C ARG A 455 -9.36 -12.29 8.87
N THR A 456 -10.70 -12.19 8.80
CA THR A 456 -11.55 -12.50 9.95
C THR A 456 -11.52 -13.99 10.30
N MET A 457 -11.47 -14.90 9.32
CA MET A 457 -11.33 -16.34 9.60
C MET A 457 -10.05 -16.63 10.36
N VAL A 458 -8.96 -16.02 9.93
CA VAL A 458 -7.65 -16.27 10.51
C VAL A 458 -7.53 -15.72 11.93
N ARG A 459 -8.02 -14.50 12.17
CA ARG A 459 -7.84 -13.77 13.45
C ARG A 459 -8.95 -13.96 14.47
N GLY A 460 -10.14 -14.40 14.05
CA GLY A 460 -11.35 -14.36 14.87
C GLY A 460 -11.90 -12.94 15.06
N GLY A 461 -13.22 -12.82 15.20
CA GLY A 461 -13.92 -11.56 15.41
C GLY A 461 -15.35 -11.57 14.88
N GLU A 462 -16.16 -10.59 15.30
CA GLU A 462 -17.49 -10.37 14.73
C GLU A 462 -17.35 -10.02 13.25
N ALA A 463 -17.98 -10.85 12.43
CA ALA A 463 -17.59 -10.97 11.06
C ALA A 463 -18.56 -10.23 10.15
N THR A 464 -18.67 -8.93 10.39
CA THR A 464 -19.46 -8.06 9.55
C THR A 464 -18.58 -7.64 8.38
N LEU A 465 -18.78 -8.26 7.22
CA LEU A 465 -18.14 -7.80 6.00
C LEU A 465 -18.86 -6.54 5.54
N ARG A 466 -18.14 -5.42 5.62
CA ARG A 466 -18.63 -4.13 5.14
C ARG A 466 -18.42 -4.08 3.65
N VAL A 467 -19.50 -3.91 2.91
CA VAL A 467 -19.43 -3.65 1.48
C VAL A 467 -19.02 -2.19 1.31
N PRO A 468 -18.07 -1.87 0.41
CA PRO A 468 -17.62 -0.50 0.23
C PRO A 468 -18.71 0.43 -0.30
N VAL A 469 -19.80 -0.10 -0.84
CA VAL A 469 -20.93 0.66 -1.38
C VAL A 469 -22.26 0.12 -0.90
N PRO A 470 -23.31 0.96 -0.85
CA PRO A 470 -24.68 0.49 -0.66
C PRO A 470 -25.06 -0.53 -1.74
N MET A 471 -25.67 -1.63 -1.33
CA MET A 471 -26.11 -2.69 -2.23
C MET A 471 -27.52 -3.14 -1.88
N THR A 472 -28.28 -3.59 -2.88
CA THR A 472 -29.58 -4.23 -2.65
C THR A 472 -29.39 -5.57 -1.94
N PRO A 473 -30.39 -6.06 -1.20
CA PRO A 473 -30.32 -7.38 -0.57
C PRO A 473 -29.97 -8.50 -1.57
N ALA A 474 -30.56 -8.47 -2.77
CA ALA A 474 -30.25 -9.45 -3.82
C ALA A 474 -28.80 -9.39 -4.31
N ALA A 475 -28.19 -8.20 -4.38
CA ALA A 475 -26.78 -8.06 -4.72
C ALA A 475 -25.88 -8.61 -3.60
N LEU A 476 -26.21 -8.33 -2.33
CA LEU A 476 -25.52 -8.90 -1.17
C LEU A 476 -25.57 -10.43 -1.20
N ASP A 477 -26.73 -11.03 -1.42
CA ASP A 477 -26.89 -12.48 -1.51
C ASP A 477 -26.05 -13.08 -2.66
N SER A 478 -26.02 -12.41 -3.82
CA SER A 478 -25.17 -12.82 -4.95
C SER A 478 -23.68 -12.81 -4.58
N TYR A 479 -23.20 -11.78 -3.89
CA TYR A 479 -21.81 -11.74 -3.41
C TYR A 479 -21.53 -12.83 -2.37
N ALA A 480 -22.45 -13.10 -1.44
CA ALA A 480 -22.29 -14.15 -0.46
C ALA A 480 -22.16 -15.54 -1.12
N VAL A 481 -22.99 -15.85 -2.12
CA VAL A 481 -22.90 -17.09 -2.90
C VAL A 481 -21.58 -17.19 -3.65
N ARG A 482 -21.16 -16.12 -4.34
CA ARG A 482 -19.90 -16.10 -5.10
C ARG A 482 -18.68 -16.27 -4.21
N LEU A 483 -18.68 -15.63 -3.04
CA LEU A 483 -17.63 -15.80 -2.04
C LEU A 483 -17.62 -17.24 -1.51
N ALA A 484 -18.77 -17.81 -1.19
CA ALA A 484 -18.86 -19.19 -0.70
C ALA A 484 -18.32 -20.20 -1.72
N VAL A 485 -18.65 -20.03 -3.00
CA VAL A 485 -18.10 -20.84 -4.10
C VAL A 485 -16.58 -20.67 -4.20
N ALA A 486 -16.09 -19.43 -4.21
CA ALA A 486 -14.66 -19.15 -4.34
C ALA A 486 -13.83 -19.73 -3.18
N LEU A 487 -14.40 -19.71 -1.97
CA LEU A 487 -13.74 -20.12 -0.74
C LEU A 487 -13.99 -21.58 -0.35
N SER A 488 -14.85 -22.29 -1.09
CA SER A 488 -15.24 -23.67 -0.82
C SER A 488 -15.83 -23.87 0.59
N THR A 489 -16.50 -22.86 1.13
CA THR A 489 -17.14 -22.90 2.46
C THR A 489 -18.30 -21.91 2.51
N GLU A 490 -19.30 -22.19 3.36
CA GLU A 490 -20.37 -21.22 3.60
C GLU A 490 -19.81 -19.93 4.22
N VAL A 491 -20.21 -18.79 3.68
CA VAL A 491 -19.94 -17.48 4.28
C VAL A 491 -21.03 -17.23 5.32
N GLY A 492 -20.86 -17.80 6.52
CA GLY A 492 -21.82 -17.67 7.64
C GLY A 492 -21.93 -16.27 8.26
N LYS A 493 -21.77 -15.21 7.47
CA LYS A 493 -21.44 -13.85 7.94
C LYS A 493 -22.35 -12.82 7.28
N ARG A 494 -22.93 -11.93 8.10
CA ARG A 494 -23.84 -10.87 7.62
C ARG A 494 -23.03 -9.82 6.86
N LEU A 495 -23.23 -9.74 5.54
CA LEU A 495 -22.80 -8.58 4.77
C LEU A 495 -23.62 -7.37 5.25
N ARG A 496 -22.98 -6.25 5.58
CA ARG A 496 -23.67 -5.00 5.89
C ARG A 496 -23.27 -3.90 4.91
N PRO A 497 -24.22 -3.02 4.53
CA PRO A 497 -23.90 -1.80 3.80
C PRO A 497 -22.94 -0.92 4.64
N PRO A 498 -22.26 0.06 4.02
CA PRO A 498 -21.41 1.00 4.76
C PRO A 498 -22.22 1.76 5.83
N GLU A 499 -21.55 2.16 6.91
CA GLU A 499 -22.16 2.92 8.03
C GLU A 499 -22.33 4.42 7.73
N VAL A 500 -21.78 4.89 6.60
CA VAL A 500 -22.08 6.25 6.11
C VAL A 500 -23.55 6.28 5.72
N ALA A 501 -24.28 7.26 6.27
CA ALA A 501 -25.71 7.42 6.01
C ALA A 501 -25.93 7.49 4.49
N ASN A 502 -26.61 6.49 3.94
CA ASN A 502 -27.16 6.58 2.59
C ASN A 502 -28.47 7.38 2.72
N PRO A 503 -28.58 8.62 2.23
CA PRO A 503 -29.82 9.38 2.34
C PRO A 503 -30.94 8.85 1.43
N LEU A 504 -30.67 7.83 0.62
CA LEU A 504 -31.68 7.18 -0.24
C LEU A 504 -32.38 5.98 0.43
N GLY A 505 -32.37 5.92 1.76
CA GLY A 505 -33.04 4.91 2.58
C GLY A 505 -34.08 5.49 3.54
N SER A 506 -34.98 6.35 3.04
CA SER A 506 -36.32 6.58 3.63
C SER A 506 -37.39 6.32 2.58
#